data_AF-A0A970VI49-F1
#
_entry.id   AF-A0A970VI49-F1
#
_cell.length_a   1.000
_cell.length_b   1.000
_cell.length_c   1.000
_cell.angle_alpha   90.00
_cell.angle_beta   90.00
_cell.angle_gamma   90.00
#
_symmetry.space_group_name_H-M   'P 1'
#
loop_
_entity.id
_entity.type
_entity.pdbx_description
1 polymer ?
#
loop_
_entity_poly.entity_id
_entity_poly.type
_entity_poly.pdbx_seq_one_letter_code
_entity_poly.pdbx_strand_id
1 'polypeptide(L)'
;MRKKYFAYGSCTNLESFRGTMRNVGCEDKFRICGVGILDNYRLAFTRYSQNWRGGVLDIIESPGDYVLGVVYEIPVNAVPALDAREGAPKYYKRIDSIKVELGYEQAEVFTYTVVKKDLNEIKPSPAYFDVVYEGMKDRFPTEYINKYLIEHCKNRFGMCHVKTRQNRLYHGYGKSETEFIKQNPEFYGLLRQMALYFGDDNEKVETAQPTPEMFRLLVKCAEIAARGELDFGHSIPRGMYNQLASEFQRISGVRVGRILV
;
A
#
# COMPACT_ATOMS: atom_id res chain seq x y z
N MET A 1 -0.55 -5.13 -25.26
CA MET A 1 0.09 -5.83 -24.12
C MET A 1 0.28 -4.86 -22.97
N ARG A 2 0.15 -5.32 -21.73
CA ARG A 2 0.30 -4.52 -20.51
C ARG A 2 1.28 -5.18 -19.53
N LYS A 3 1.89 -4.40 -18.64
CA LYS A 3 2.77 -4.87 -17.57
C LYS A 3 2.35 -4.26 -16.23
N LYS A 4 2.58 -4.99 -15.14
CA LYS A 4 2.38 -4.49 -13.77
C LYS A 4 3.69 -3.90 -13.23
N TYR A 5 3.64 -2.65 -12.78
CA TYR A 5 4.74 -1.89 -12.21
C TYR A 5 4.48 -1.66 -10.72
N PHE A 6 5.44 -2.01 -9.86
CA PHE A 6 5.39 -1.76 -8.43
C PHE A 6 6.20 -0.52 -8.06
N ALA A 7 5.48 0.54 -7.67
CA ALA A 7 6.04 1.82 -7.27
C ALA A 7 6.07 1.96 -5.74
N TYR A 8 7.25 2.16 -5.16
CA TYR A 8 7.43 2.34 -3.71
C TYR A 8 8.00 3.72 -3.31
N GLY A 9 8.45 4.51 -4.29
CA GLY A 9 9.03 5.85 -4.10
C GLY A 9 8.11 6.96 -4.61
N SER A 10 8.66 8.01 -5.24
CA SER A 10 7.87 9.14 -5.74
C SER A 10 6.79 8.77 -6.79
N CYS A 11 6.89 7.59 -7.40
CA CYS A 11 5.85 7.07 -8.27
C CYS A 11 4.57 6.62 -7.53
N THR A 12 4.54 6.57 -6.18
CA THR A 12 3.30 6.37 -5.42
C THR A 12 2.38 7.60 -5.50
N ASN A 13 2.97 8.78 -5.72
CA ASN A 13 2.24 10.01 -5.97
C ASN A 13 1.61 9.98 -7.37
N LEU A 14 0.27 9.97 -7.41
CA LEU A 14 -0.48 9.77 -8.65
C LEU A 14 -0.23 10.88 -9.68
N GLU A 15 -0.12 12.14 -9.26
CA GLU A 15 0.14 13.24 -10.21
C GLU A 15 1.57 13.18 -10.74
N SER A 16 2.55 12.85 -9.88
CA SER A 16 3.93 12.62 -10.31
C SER A 16 4.00 11.48 -11.34
N PHE A 17 3.31 10.37 -11.08
CA PHE A 17 3.26 9.23 -12.00
C PHE A 17 2.55 9.57 -13.31
N ARG A 18 1.38 10.23 -13.22
CA ARG A 18 0.60 10.69 -14.38
C ARG A 18 1.42 11.62 -15.27
N GLY A 19 2.21 12.53 -14.70
CA GLY A 19 3.13 13.38 -15.45
C GLY A 19 4.16 12.60 -16.28
N THR A 20 4.64 11.46 -15.79
CA THR A 20 5.55 10.58 -16.57
C THR A 20 4.83 9.89 -17.71
N MET A 21 3.60 9.43 -17.46
CA MET A 21 2.76 8.80 -18.49
C MET A 21 2.36 9.81 -19.58
N ARG A 22 2.13 11.08 -19.22
CA ARG A 22 1.79 12.18 -20.14
C ARG A 22 2.89 12.42 -21.19
N ASN A 23 4.16 12.28 -20.81
CA ASN A 23 5.30 12.44 -21.73
C ASN A 23 5.27 11.48 -22.93
N VAL A 24 4.46 10.41 -22.85
CA VAL A 24 4.28 9.41 -23.91
C VAL A 24 2.81 9.20 -24.29
N GLY A 25 1.93 10.17 -23.98
CA GLY A 25 0.50 10.11 -24.33
C GLY A 25 -0.24 8.91 -23.71
N CYS A 26 0.14 8.54 -22.49
CA CYS A 26 -0.41 7.40 -21.75
C CYS A 26 -1.02 7.79 -20.39
N GLU A 27 -1.26 9.08 -20.14
CA GLU A 27 -1.79 9.63 -18.87
C GLU A 27 -3.12 9.02 -18.43
N ASP A 28 -3.96 8.55 -19.36
CA ASP A 28 -5.24 7.89 -19.07
C ASP A 28 -5.25 6.40 -19.46
N LYS A 29 -4.07 5.83 -19.73
CA LYS A 29 -3.93 4.45 -20.21
C LYS A 29 -3.45 3.47 -19.14
N PHE A 30 -3.24 3.95 -17.91
CA PHE A 30 -2.88 3.10 -16.77
C PHE A 30 -4.07 2.88 -15.82
N ARG A 31 -4.01 1.82 -15.01
CA ARG A 31 -4.92 1.62 -13.88
C ARG A 31 -4.13 1.29 -12.62
N ILE A 32 -4.67 1.66 -11.46
CA ILE A 32 -4.16 1.20 -10.17
C ILE A 32 -4.80 -0.16 -9.90
N CYS A 33 -3.98 -1.19 -9.66
CA CYS A 33 -4.44 -2.53 -9.30
C CYS A 33 -4.64 -2.68 -7.78
N GLY A 34 -3.98 -1.83 -6.99
CA GLY A 34 -4.03 -1.82 -5.54
C GLY A 34 -2.66 -1.51 -4.91
N VAL A 35 -2.57 -1.76 -3.62
CA VAL A 35 -1.36 -1.71 -2.82
C VAL A 35 -0.77 -3.11 -2.73
N GLY A 36 0.41 -3.27 -3.32
CA GLY A 36 1.19 -4.50 -3.25
C GLY A 36 2.02 -4.57 -1.97
N ILE A 37 2.25 -5.78 -1.47
CA ILE A 37 3.15 -6.05 -0.34
C ILE A 37 4.34 -6.86 -0.84
N LEU A 38 5.53 -6.29 -0.71
CA LEU A 38 6.80 -6.94 -1.06
C LEU A 38 7.53 -7.35 0.22
N ASP A 39 7.57 -8.64 0.52
CA ASP A 39 8.24 -9.18 1.71
C ASP A 39 9.76 -9.24 1.58
N ASN A 40 10.42 -9.21 2.73
CA ASN A 40 11.86 -9.33 2.90
C ASN A 40 12.65 -8.16 2.29
N TYR A 41 12.01 -7.02 2.15
CA TYR A 41 12.62 -5.76 1.76
C TYR A 41 12.23 -4.65 2.73
N ARG A 42 13.07 -3.61 2.81
CA ARG A 42 12.73 -2.34 3.46
C ARG A 42 13.10 -1.15 2.58
N LEU A 43 12.48 -0.01 2.86
CA LEU A 43 12.84 1.27 2.27
C LEU A 43 14.19 1.76 2.82
N ALA A 44 14.99 2.37 1.95
CA ALA A 44 16.25 3.04 2.32
C ALA A 44 16.59 4.14 1.31
N PHE A 45 17.29 5.20 1.75
CA PHE A 45 17.71 6.29 0.86
C PHE A 45 19.13 6.07 0.33
N THR A 46 19.31 5.09 -0.55
CA THR A 46 20.66 4.57 -0.90
C THR A 46 21.36 5.31 -2.03
N ARG A 47 20.79 6.40 -2.55
CA ARG A 47 21.38 7.15 -3.67
C ARG A 47 21.07 8.63 -3.60
N TYR A 48 22.07 9.47 -3.90
CA TYR A 48 21.86 10.90 -4.13
C TYR A 48 21.29 11.16 -5.54
N SER A 49 20.23 11.94 -5.61
CA SER A 49 19.67 12.45 -6.86
C SER A 49 19.98 13.93 -7.03
N GLN A 50 20.58 14.29 -8.17
CA GLN A 50 20.82 15.69 -8.53
C GLN A 50 19.50 16.46 -8.73
N ASN A 51 18.48 15.82 -9.33
CA ASN A 51 17.17 16.44 -9.58
C ASN A 51 16.44 16.75 -8.28
N TRP A 52 16.50 15.83 -7.31
CA TRP A 52 15.87 16.00 -6.01
C TRP A 52 16.77 16.70 -4.98
N ARG A 53 18.05 16.91 -5.30
CA ARG A 53 19.07 17.48 -4.42
C ARG A 53 19.14 16.80 -3.05
N GLY A 54 19.02 15.47 -3.02
CA GLY A 54 18.99 14.69 -1.80
C GLY A 54 18.90 13.18 -2.06
N GLY A 55 18.86 12.41 -0.98
CA GLY A 55 18.65 10.96 -1.03
C GLY A 55 17.29 10.59 -1.63
N VAL A 56 17.26 9.54 -2.44
CA VAL A 56 16.03 8.98 -3.03
C VAL A 56 15.83 7.53 -2.60
N LEU A 57 14.55 7.12 -2.51
CA LEU A 57 14.17 5.80 -2.05
C LEU A 57 14.65 4.69 -2.97
N ASP A 58 14.97 3.58 -2.33
CA ASP A 58 15.36 2.31 -2.89
C ASP A 58 14.78 1.19 -2.01
N ILE A 59 14.78 -0.03 -2.53
CA ILE A 59 14.52 -1.24 -1.76
C ILE A 59 15.83 -1.98 -1.50
N ILE A 60 16.01 -2.45 -0.26
CA ILE A 60 17.11 -3.33 0.11
C ILE A 60 16.57 -4.55 0.84
N GLU A 61 17.24 -5.69 0.68
CA GLU A 61 16.87 -6.92 1.37
C GLU A 61 16.92 -6.71 2.89
N SER A 62 15.86 -7.14 3.57
CA SER A 62 15.71 -7.07 5.02
C SER A 62 14.71 -8.15 5.44
N PRO A 63 15.19 -9.35 5.78
CA PRO A 63 14.31 -10.46 6.17
C PRO A 63 13.36 -10.07 7.31
N GLY A 64 12.07 -10.35 7.13
CA GLY A 64 11.02 -10.00 8.11
C GLY A 64 10.46 -8.58 8.02
N ASP A 65 11.09 -7.69 7.24
CA ASP A 65 10.47 -6.42 6.84
C ASP A 65 9.62 -6.60 5.57
N TYR A 66 8.85 -5.57 5.24
CA TYR A 66 8.10 -5.51 3.99
C TYR A 66 8.02 -4.07 3.47
N VAL A 67 7.81 -3.95 2.15
CA VAL A 67 7.58 -2.68 1.46
C VAL A 67 6.17 -2.67 0.88
N LEU A 68 5.41 -1.62 1.19
CA LEU A 68 4.19 -1.29 0.46
C LEU A 68 4.51 -0.46 -0.77
N GLY A 69 3.80 -0.74 -1.85
CA GLY A 69 3.91 0.01 -3.09
C GLY A 69 2.61 0.01 -3.86
N VAL A 70 2.40 1.03 -4.70
CA VAL A 70 1.27 1.07 -5.62
C VAL A 70 1.58 0.20 -6.83
N VAL A 71 0.71 -0.77 -7.11
CA VAL A 71 0.80 -1.59 -8.32
C VAL A 71 -0.01 -0.93 -9.41
N TYR A 72 0.68 -0.43 -10.44
CA TYR A 72 0.07 0.08 -11.66
C TYR A 72 0.06 -1.00 -12.73
N GLU A 73 -1.00 -1.09 -13.51
CA GLU A 73 -0.95 -1.76 -14.80
C GLU A 73 -0.86 -0.73 -15.92
N ILE A 74 0.22 -0.81 -16.70
CA ILE A 74 0.55 0.16 -17.75
C ILE A 74 0.71 -0.50 -19.13
N PRO A 75 0.54 0.25 -20.22
CA PRO A 75 0.95 -0.18 -21.55
C PRO A 75 2.45 -0.47 -21.64
N VAL A 76 2.84 -1.52 -22.37
CA VAL A 76 4.27 -1.89 -22.53
C VAL A 76 5.08 -0.76 -23.18
N ASN A 77 4.50 0.02 -24.08
CA ASN A 77 5.17 1.16 -24.72
C ASN A 77 5.43 2.35 -23.77
N ALA A 78 4.82 2.37 -22.58
CA ALA A 78 5.10 3.39 -21.55
C ALA A 78 6.30 3.03 -20.66
N VAL A 79 6.75 1.77 -20.69
CA VAL A 79 7.87 1.28 -19.88
C VAL A 79 9.18 2.04 -20.14
N PRO A 80 9.57 2.40 -21.39
CA PRO A 80 10.76 3.23 -21.63
C PRO A 80 10.69 4.62 -20.97
N ALA A 81 9.49 5.20 -20.78
CA ALA A 81 9.35 6.48 -20.09
C ALA A 81 9.73 6.36 -18.60
N LEU A 82 9.40 5.21 -17.98
CA LEU A 82 9.84 4.91 -16.62
C LEU A 82 11.36 4.68 -16.56
N ASP A 83 11.94 3.99 -17.54
CA ASP A 83 13.41 3.84 -17.60
C ASP A 83 14.12 5.19 -17.66
N ALA A 84 13.62 6.09 -18.50
CA ALA A 84 14.17 7.44 -18.61
C ALA A 84 14.04 8.21 -17.29
N ARG A 85 12.87 8.13 -16.62
CA ARG A 85 12.63 8.76 -15.31
C ARG A 85 13.59 8.25 -14.23
N GLU A 86 13.75 6.93 -14.14
CA GLU A 86 14.62 6.29 -13.14
C GLU A 86 16.11 6.33 -13.55
N GLY A 87 16.40 6.82 -14.76
CA GLY A 87 17.74 6.81 -15.35
C GLY A 87 18.33 5.42 -15.46
N ALA A 88 17.49 4.44 -15.81
CA ALA A 88 17.88 3.05 -15.98
C ALA A 88 18.66 2.83 -17.29
N PRO A 89 19.67 1.92 -17.30
CA PRO A 89 20.16 1.12 -16.17
C PRO A 89 21.27 1.82 -15.37
N LYS A 90 21.53 3.12 -15.56
CA LYS A 90 22.69 3.80 -14.98
C LYS A 90 22.56 4.05 -13.47
N TYR A 91 21.40 4.54 -13.03
CA TYR A 91 21.15 4.93 -11.64
C TYR A 91 20.34 3.89 -10.89
N TYR A 92 19.23 3.49 -11.49
CA TYR A 92 18.45 2.32 -11.10
C TYR A 92 18.58 1.24 -12.17
N LYS A 93 18.40 -0.01 -11.81
CA LYS A 93 18.18 -1.12 -12.73
C LYS A 93 16.75 -1.63 -12.57
N ARG A 94 16.15 -2.09 -13.67
CA ARG A 94 14.88 -2.80 -13.59
C ARG A 94 15.10 -4.19 -13.01
N ILE A 95 14.18 -4.62 -12.16
CA ILE A 95 13.99 -6.02 -11.77
C ILE A 95 12.63 -6.43 -12.35
N ASP A 96 12.64 -7.36 -13.30
CA ASP A 96 11.42 -8.01 -13.78
C ASP A 96 11.08 -9.21 -12.86
N SER A 97 9.82 -9.61 -12.89
CA SER A 97 9.31 -10.82 -12.23
C SER A 97 9.45 -10.88 -10.70
N ILE A 98 9.37 -9.73 -10.02
CA ILE A 98 9.24 -9.70 -8.56
C ILE A 98 7.81 -10.06 -8.16
N LYS A 99 7.65 -10.83 -7.08
CA LYS A 99 6.33 -11.25 -6.58
C LYS A 99 5.90 -10.35 -5.42
N VAL A 100 4.67 -9.87 -5.49
CA VAL A 100 4.03 -9.09 -4.42
C VAL A 100 2.67 -9.69 -4.09
N GLU A 101 2.26 -9.62 -2.83
CA GLU A 101 0.87 -9.88 -2.46
C GLU A 101 -0.01 -8.73 -2.96
N LEU A 102 -1.14 -9.07 -3.58
CA LEU A 102 -2.14 -8.11 -4.04
C LEU A 102 -3.52 -8.62 -3.61
N GLY A 103 -3.91 -8.32 -2.37
CA GLY A 103 -4.91 -9.12 -1.66
C GLY A 103 -4.34 -10.50 -1.36
N TYR A 104 -5.14 -11.56 -1.50
CA TYR A 104 -4.67 -12.94 -1.31
C TYR A 104 -4.00 -13.58 -2.53
N GLU A 105 -3.83 -12.81 -3.60
CA GLU A 105 -3.15 -13.27 -4.82
C GLU A 105 -1.67 -12.86 -4.82
N GLN A 106 -0.83 -13.71 -5.43
CA GLN A 106 0.54 -13.35 -5.78
C GLN A 106 0.57 -12.76 -7.18
N ALA A 107 0.98 -11.50 -7.29
CA ALA A 107 1.12 -10.81 -8.56
C ALA A 107 2.59 -10.70 -8.94
N GLU A 108 2.90 -11.09 -10.18
CA GLU A 108 4.21 -10.82 -10.77
C GLU A 108 4.23 -9.40 -11.34
N VAL A 109 5.24 -8.62 -10.96
CA VAL A 109 5.40 -7.21 -11.32
C VAL A 109 6.87 -6.93 -11.69
N PHE A 110 7.14 -5.77 -12.29
CA PHE A 110 8.49 -5.24 -12.37
C PHE A 110 8.63 -4.02 -11.46
N THR A 111 9.86 -3.73 -11.05
CA THR A 111 10.20 -2.54 -10.26
C THR A 111 11.62 -2.06 -10.59
N TYR A 112 12.09 -1.04 -9.88
CA TYR A 112 13.43 -0.50 -10.02
C TYR A 112 14.19 -0.63 -8.70
N THR A 113 15.50 -0.81 -8.75
CA THR A 113 16.37 -0.73 -7.56
C THR A 113 17.68 -0.03 -7.90
N VAL A 114 18.28 0.66 -6.95
CA VAL A 114 19.54 1.37 -7.16
C VAL A 114 20.66 0.38 -7.55
N VAL A 115 21.47 0.77 -8.54
CA VAL A 115 22.61 -0.04 -9.01
C VAL A 115 23.79 0.00 -8.05
N LYS A 116 24.18 1.21 -7.63
CA LYS A 116 25.26 1.45 -6.67
C LYS A 116 24.68 2.04 -5.40
N LYS A 117 24.40 1.18 -4.42
CA LYS A 117 23.74 1.53 -3.16
C LYS A 117 24.76 2.09 -2.16
N ASP A 118 24.47 3.25 -1.59
CA ASP A 118 25.12 3.77 -0.40
C ASP A 118 24.31 3.36 0.84
N LEU A 119 24.82 2.39 1.59
CA LEU A 119 24.12 1.83 2.76
C LEU A 119 24.19 2.72 4.01
N ASN A 120 25.01 3.77 3.98
CA ASN A 120 24.98 4.79 5.04
C ASN A 120 23.72 5.66 4.95
N GLU A 121 23.02 5.57 3.82
CA GLU A 121 21.85 6.34 3.45
C GLU A 121 22.10 7.84 3.41
N ILE A 122 21.33 8.52 2.56
CA ILE A 122 21.52 9.93 2.26
C ILE A 122 20.24 10.64 2.63
N LYS A 123 20.35 11.74 3.37
CA LYS A 123 19.17 12.51 3.79
C LYS A 123 18.35 12.95 2.55
N PRO A 124 17.05 12.64 2.48
CA PRO A 124 16.20 13.16 1.41
C PRO A 124 16.06 14.67 1.53
N SER A 125 15.83 15.34 0.39
CA SER A 125 15.40 16.72 0.43
C SER A 125 13.96 16.81 0.95
N PRO A 126 13.57 17.95 1.57
CA PRO A 126 12.18 18.15 1.99
C PRO A 126 11.19 17.95 0.84
N ALA A 127 11.48 18.52 -0.34
CA ALA A 127 10.63 18.38 -1.52
C ALA A 127 10.44 16.92 -1.98
N TYR A 128 11.49 16.08 -1.92
CA TYR A 128 11.35 14.66 -2.26
C TYR A 128 10.55 13.91 -1.20
N PHE A 129 10.83 14.19 0.08
CA PHE A 129 10.09 13.60 1.19
C PHE A 129 8.59 13.89 1.07
N ASP A 130 8.22 15.15 0.81
CA ASP A 130 6.82 15.56 0.70
C ASP A 130 6.12 14.84 -0.47
N VAL A 131 6.77 14.73 -1.63
CA VAL A 131 6.19 13.99 -2.77
C VAL A 131 5.93 12.53 -2.44
N VAL A 132 6.87 11.87 -1.75
CA VAL A 132 6.71 10.48 -1.31
C VAL A 132 5.60 10.37 -0.28
N TYR A 133 5.60 11.24 0.72
CA TYR A 133 4.60 11.28 1.79
C TYR A 133 3.19 11.45 1.22
N GLU A 134 2.99 12.44 0.35
CA GLU A 134 1.72 12.71 -0.33
C GLU A 134 1.26 11.54 -1.20
N GLY A 135 2.19 10.76 -1.76
CA GLY A 135 1.84 9.54 -2.48
C GLY A 135 1.40 8.37 -1.60
N MET A 136 1.77 8.38 -0.32
CA MET A 136 1.49 7.30 0.64
C MET A 136 0.28 7.60 1.54
N LYS A 137 0.12 8.84 2.00
CA LYS A 137 -0.76 9.22 3.13
C LYS A 137 -2.21 8.71 3.03
N ASP A 138 -2.77 8.67 1.82
CA ASP A 138 -4.18 8.30 1.59
C ASP A 138 -4.37 6.88 1.02
N ARG A 139 -3.27 6.13 0.82
CA ARG A 139 -3.28 4.77 0.26
C ARG A 139 -2.71 3.72 1.20
N PHE A 140 -1.80 4.10 2.09
CA PHE A 140 -1.09 3.16 2.96
C PHE A 140 -1.56 3.32 4.40
N PRO A 141 -1.40 2.27 5.23
CA PRO A 141 -1.74 2.34 6.64
C PRO A 141 -0.86 3.40 7.32
N THR A 142 -1.47 4.24 8.16
CA THR A 142 -0.77 5.33 8.83
C THR A 142 0.38 4.82 9.71
N GLU A 143 0.23 3.64 10.31
CA GLU A 143 1.26 2.92 11.06
C GLU A 143 2.51 2.66 10.20
N TYR A 144 2.30 2.24 8.95
CA TYR A 144 3.39 1.93 8.02
C TYR A 144 4.18 3.19 7.68
N ILE A 145 3.50 4.28 7.33
CA ILE A 145 4.12 5.56 6.98
C ILE A 145 4.90 6.12 8.17
N ASN A 146 4.29 6.07 9.37
CA ASN A 146 4.93 6.51 10.60
C ASN A 146 6.22 5.73 10.86
N LYS A 147 6.19 4.40 10.77
CA LYS A 147 7.37 3.54 11.02
C LYS A 147 8.45 3.71 9.96
N TYR A 148 8.12 3.48 8.70
CA TYR A 148 9.12 3.28 7.63
C TYR A 148 9.54 4.56 6.90
N LEU A 149 8.79 5.66 7.02
CA LEU A 149 9.14 6.94 6.42
C LEU A 149 9.46 8.00 7.49
N ILE A 150 8.51 8.31 8.37
CA ILE A 150 8.65 9.44 9.31
C ILE A 150 9.69 9.14 10.39
N GLU A 151 9.53 8.04 11.13
CA GLU A 151 10.45 7.65 12.20
C GLU A 151 11.82 7.29 11.65
N HIS A 152 11.90 6.62 10.50
CA HIS A 152 13.17 6.36 9.82
C HIS A 152 13.93 7.65 9.52
N CYS A 153 13.29 8.63 8.86
CA CYS A 153 13.92 9.91 8.54
C CYS A 153 14.27 10.73 9.79
N LYS A 154 13.43 10.68 10.83
CA LYS A 154 13.72 11.32 12.11
C LYS A 154 14.96 10.73 12.76
N ASN A 155 15.01 9.40 12.89
CA ASN A 155 16.06 8.70 13.61
C ASN A 155 17.40 8.73 12.84
N ARG A 156 17.37 8.64 11.51
CA ARG A 156 18.58 8.63 10.67
C ARG A 156 19.12 10.01 10.35
N PHE A 157 18.25 11.00 10.16
CA PHE A 157 18.63 12.31 9.60
C PHE A 157 18.20 13.52 10.42
N GLY A 158 17.62 13.30 11.61
CA GLY A 158 17.11 14.36 12.49
C GLY A 158 15.99 15.19 11.86
N MET A 159 15.23 14.62 10.92
CA MET A 159 14.13 15.34 10.27
C MET A 159 12.93 15.46 11.22
N CYS A 160 12.39 16.67 11.35
CA CYS A 160 11.17 16.93 12.08
C CYS A 160 9.99 16.96 11.11
N HIS A 161 9.22 15.87 11.08
CA HIS A 161 7.91 15.83 10.43
C HIS A 161 6.88 15.40 11.47
N VAL A 162 5.70 16.02 11.45
CA VAL A 162 4.63 15.67 12.39
C VAL A 162 4.12 14.27 12.03
N LYS A 163 4.02 13.38 13.01
CA LYS A 163 3.42 12.06 12.80
C LYS A 163 2.02 12.23 12.20
N THR A 164 1.73 11.45 11.17
CA THR A 164 0.38 11.40 10.61
C THR A 164 -0.56 10.88 11.69
N ARG A 165 -1.66 11.61 11.91
CA ARG A 165 -2.65 11.25 12.93
C ARG A 165 -3.28 9.92 12.54
N GLN A 166 -3.17 8.94 13.44
CA GLN A 166 -3.89 7.68 13.29
C GLN A 166 -5.37 7.90 13.58
N ASN A 167 -6.21 7.30 12.75
CA ASN A 167 -7.63 7.19 13.05
C ASN A 167 -7.80 6.43 14.35
N ARG A 168 -8.69 6.94 15.20
CA ARG A 168 -9.06 6.31 16.45
C ARG A 168 -10.47 5.82 16.32
N LEU A 169 -10.70 4.62 16.82
CA LEU A 169 -12.04 4.10 16.97
C LEU A 169 -12.80 4.97 17.98
N TYR A 170 -14.12 5.08 17.80
CA TYR A 170 -14.98 5.93 18.63
C TYR A 170 -14.82 5.61 20.13
N HIS A 171 -15.02 6.62 20.99
CA HIS A 171 -14.83 6.48 22.44
C HIS A 171 -15.66 5.31 23.01
N GLY A 172 -15.03 4.46 23.83
CA GLY A 172 -15.68 3.29 24.44
C GLY A 172 -15.38 1.94 23.78
N TYR A 173 -14.54 1.90 22.74
CA TYR A 173 -14.08 0.64 22.10
C TYR A 173 -13.36 -0.36 23.04
N GLY A 174 -12.95 0.08 24.25
CA GLY A 174 -12.36 -0.77 25.29
C GLY A 174 -13.35 -1.27 26.35
N LYS A 175 -14.67 -1.09 26.16
CA LYS A 175 -15.69 -1.71 27.02
C LYS A 175 -15.77 -3.23 26.76
N SER A 176 -16.45 -3.95 27.65
CA SER A 176 -16.67 -5.40 27.56
C SER A 176 -17.13 -5.82 26.16
N GLU A 177 -16.51 -6.87 25.61
CA GLU A 177 -16.90 -7.45 24.33
C GLU A 177 -18.39 -7.79 24.33
N THR A 178 -19.11 -7.25 23.35
CA THR A 178 -20.51 -7.60 23.13
C THR A 178 -20.62 -9.07 22.71
N GLU A 179 -21.78 -9.65 22.87
CA GLU A 179 -22.03 -11.03 22.41
C GLU A 179 -21.71 -11.19 20.92
N PHE A 180 -22.01 -10.17 20.11
CA PHE A 180 -21.62 -10.12 18.70
C PHE A 180 -20.10 -10.29 18.49
N ILE A 181 -19.27 -9.57 19.26
CA ILE A 181 -17.81 -9.64 19.12
C ILE A 181 -17.31 -11.04 19.49
N LYS A 182 -17.84 -11.60 20.57
CA LYS A 182 -17.47 -12.94 21.05
C LYS A 182 -17.84 -14.04 20.06
N GLN A 183 -19.00 -13.92 19.44
CA GLN A 183 -19.49 -14.90 18.47
C GLN A 183 -18.86 -14.75 17.08
N ASN A 184 -18.37 -13.55 16.73
CA ASN A 184 -17.87 -13.24 15.38
C ASN A 184 -16.46 -12.58 15.41
N PRO A 185 -15.45 -13.18 16.06
CA PRO A 185 -14.16 -12.52 16.30
C PRO A 185 -13.40 -12.21 15.01
N GLU A 186 -13.45 -13.09 13.99
CA GLU A 186 -12.77 -12.88 12.71
C GLU A 186 -13.44 -11.75 11.91
N PHE A 187 -14.77 -11.74 11.86
CA PHE A 187 -15.51 -10.68 11.16
C PHE A 187 -15.32 -9.34 11.84
N TYR A 188 -15.43 -9.28 13.17
CA TYR A 188 -15.17 -8.07 13.94
C TYR A 188 -13.73 -7.58 13.78
N GLY A 189 -12.75 -8.49 13.75
CA GLY A 189 -11.35 -8.14 13.48
C GLY A 189 -11.17 -7.40 12.16
N LEU A 190 -11.80 -7.90 11.08
CA LEU A 190 -11.80 -7.24 9.78
C LEU A 190 -12.51 -5.88 9.82
N LEU A 191 -13.71 -5.80 10.43
CA LEU A 191 -14.44 -4.53 10.61
C LEU A 191 -13.59 -3.49 11.33
N ARG A 192 -12.88 -3.90 12.39
CA ARG A 192 -12.00 -3.02 13.16
C ARG A 192 -10.85 -2.51 12.31
N GLN A 193 -10.21 -3.35 11.51
CA GLN A 193 -9.13 -2.93 10.61
C GLN A 193 -9.65 -1.98 9.52
N MET A 194 -10.82 -2.27 8.93
CA MET A 194 -11.47 -1.39 7.97
C MET A 194 -11.81 -0.03 8.58
N ALA A 195 -12.36 -0.02 9.80
CA ALA A 195 -12.71 1.22 10.51
C ALA A 195 -11.46 2.04 10.89
N LEU A 196 -10.35 1.39 11.26
CA LEU A 196 -9.08 2.09 11.49
C LEU A 196 -8.49 2.65 10.19
N TYR A 197 -8.59 1.91 9.09
CA TYR A 197 -8.04 2.33 7.82
C TYR A 197 -8.83 3.47 7.18
N PHE A 198 -10.14 3.28 6.96
CA PHE A 198 -11.01 4.29 6.34
C PHE A 198 -11.34 5.42 7.31
N GLY A 199 -11.66 5.11 8.56
CA GLY A 199 -12.01 6.08 9.61
C GLY A 199 -12.95 7.19 9.16
N ASP A 200 -12.74 8.39 9.71
CA ASP A 200 -13.46 9.62 9.34
C ASP A 200 -12.78 10.38 8.18
N ASP A 201 -11.93 9.68 7.41
CA ASP A 201 -11.04 10.26 6.41
C ASP A 201 -11.60 10.04 4.99
N ASN A 202 -12.35 11.04 4.52
CA ASN A 202 -12.93 11.00 3.18
C ASN A 202 -11.85 10.93 2.08
N GLU A 203 -10.68 11.55 2.28
CA GLU A 203 -9.60 11.53 1.28
C GLU A 203 -9.09 10.09 1.08
N LYS A 204 -8.95 9.31 2.15
CA LYS A 204 -8.63 7.88 2.07
C LYS A 204 -9.69 7.07 1.36
N VAL A 205 -10.97 7.31 1.66
CA VAL A 205 -12.07 6.58 1.01
C VAL A 205 -12.12 6.88 -0.49
N GLU A 206 -12.02 8.16 -0.86
CA GLU A 206 -11.97 8.62 -2.26
C GLU A 206 -10.76 8.07 -3.01
N THR A 207 -9.62 7.96 -2.31
CA THR A 207 -8.36 7.50 -2.87
C THR A 207 -8.29 5.98 -3.03
N ALA A 208 -8.77 5.23 -2.04
CA ALA A 208 -8.76 3.76 -2.02
C ALA A 208 -9.87 3.15 -2.88
N GLN A 209 -10.95 3.89 -3.13
CA GLN A 209 -12.09 3.48 -3.96
C GLN A 209 -12.64 2.08 -3.63
N PRO A 210 -13.19 1.87 -2.41
CA PRO A 210 -13.89 0.62 -2.08
C PRO A 210 -14.94 0.26 -3.12
N THR A 211 -15.00 -1.02 -3.51
CA THR A 211 -15.89 -1.44 -4.59
C THR A 211 -17.33 -1.63 -4.09
N PRO A 212 -18.35 -1.49 -4.98
CA PRO A 212 -19.73 -1.84 -4.61
C PRO A 212 -19.89 -3.28 -4.09
N GLU A 213 -19.04 -4.19 -4.58
CA GLU A 213 -18.98 -5.56 -4.13
C GLU A 213 -18.51 -5.69 -2.67
N MET A 214 -17.50 -4.90 -2.25
CA MET A 214 -17.10 -4.85 -0.84
C MET A 214 -18.27 -4.43 0.04
N PHE A 215 -19.00 -3.38 -0.35
CA PHE A 215 -20.18 -2.94 0.41
C PHE A 215 -21.25 -4.03 0.47
N ARG A 216 -21.54 -4.70 -0.66
CA ARG A 216 -22.50 -5.81 -0.72
C ARG A 216 -22.10 -6.96 0.21
N LEU A 217 -20.82 -7.36 0.22
CA LEU A 217 -20.31 -8.43 1.07
C LEU A 217 -20.34 -8.04 2.55
N LEU A 218 -19.96 -6.81 2.87
CA LEU A 218 -20.02 -6.25 4.21
C LEU A 218 -21.45 -6.29 4.76
N VAL A 219 -22.43 -5.79 4.00
CA VAL A 219 -23.85 -5.80 4.39
C VAL A 219 -24.36 -7.22 4.62
N LYS A 220 -24.04 -8.16 3.72
CA LYS A 220 -24.44 -9.56 3.87
C LYS A 220 -23.84 -10.20 5.13
N CYS A 221 -22.54 -10.03 5.36
CA CYS A 221 -21.88 -10.61 6.54
C CYS A 221 -22.44 -9.99 7.82
N ALA A 222 -22.68 -8.68 7.84
CA ALA A 222 -23.25 -7.99 9.00
C ALA A 222 -24.69 -8.42 9.31
N GLU A 223 -25.53 -8.58 8.28
CA GLU A 223 -26.91 -9.05 8.44
C GLU A 223 -26.96 -10.48 8.99
N ILE A 224 -26.18 -11.39 8.41
CA ILE A 224 -26.10 -12.78 8.85
C ILE A 224 -25.59 -12.87 10.30
N ALA A 225 -24.56 -12.09 10.63
CA ALA A 225 -24.03 -12.02 11.99
C ALA A 225 -25.04 -11.43 12.99
N ALA A 226 -25.84 -10.44 12.58
CA ALA A 226 -26.89 -9.86 13.42
C ALA A 226 -28.02 -10.86 13.75
N ARG A 227 -28.25 -11.85 12.86
CA ARG A 227 -29.18 -12.96 13.11
C ARG A 227 -28.55 -14.13 13.89
N GLY A 228 -27.26 -14.05 14.22
CA GLY A 228 -26.52 -15.13 14.90
C GLY A 228 -26.26 -16.35 14.00
N GLU A 229 -26.31 -16.17 12.67
CA GLU A 229 -26.19 -17.25 11.68
C GLU A 229 -24.85 -17.23 10.94
N LEU A 230 -23.91 -16.36 11.32
CA LEU A 230 -22.63 -16.25 10.62
C LEU A 230 -21.71 -17.41 11.04
N ASP A 231 -21.84 -18.51 10.30
CA ASP A 231 -21.09 -19.73 10.56
C ASP A 231 -19.92 -19.91 9.59
N PHE A 232 -18.70 -19.67 10.07
CA PHE A 232 -17.48 -19.94 9.32
C PHE A 232 -17.13 -21.43 9.20
N GLY A 233 -17.89 -22.35 9.78
CA GLY A 233 -17.87 -23.76 9.41
C GLY A 233 -18.32 -23.99 7.96
N HIS A 234 -19.23 -23.15 7.46
CA HIS A 234 -19.74 -23.24 6.09
C HIS A 234 -18.86 -22.51 5.07
N SER A 235 -18.84 -23.03 3.84
CA SER A 235 -18.01 -22.47 2.75
C SER A 235 -18.52 -21.11 2.25
N ILE A 236 -19.83 -20.86 2.31
CA ILE A 236 -20.44 -19.62 1.82
C ILE A 236 -20.04 -18.41 2.68
N PRO A 237 -20.24 -18.40 4.01
CA PRO A 237 -19.76 -17.30 4.87
C PRO A 237 -18.25 -17.08 4.78
N ARG A 238 -17.45 -18.16 4.75
CA ARG A 238 -16.00 -18.07 4.53
C ARG A 238 -15.65 -17.43 3.20
N GLY A 239 -16.32 -17.81 2.13
CA GLY A 239 -16.13 -17.23 0.80
C GLY A 239 -16.41 -15.73 0.78
N MET A 240 -17.54 -15.31 1.36
CA MET A 240 -17.89 -13.89 1.45
C MET A 240 -16.88 -13.09 2.28
N TYR A 241 -16.49 -13.62 3.45
CA TYR A 241 -15.47 -13.01 4.29
C TYR A 241 -14.14 -12.87 3.56
N ASN A 242 -13.62 -13.98 3.00
CA ASN A 242 -12.32 -14.00 2.34
C ASN A 242 -12.27 -13.07 1.13
N GLN A 243 -13.38 -12.96 0.39
CA GLN A 243 -13.46 -12.03 -0.73
C GLN A 243 -13.40 -10.58 -0.21
N LEU A 244 -14.21 -10.21 0.78
CA LEU A 244 -14.16 -8.87 1.39
C LEU A 244 -12.77 -8.54 1.97
N ALA A 245 -12.18 -9.49 2.69
CA ALA A 245 -10.88 -9.37 3.33
C ALA A 245 -9.76 -9.20 2.29
N SER A 246 -9.77 -10.01 1.22
CA SER A 246 -8.81 -9.90 0.12
C SER A 246 -8.92 -8.55 -0.61
N GLU A 247 -10.14 -8.08 -0.90
CA GLU A 247 -10.36 -6.77 -1.52
C GLU A 247 -9.84 -5.64 -0.63
N PHE A 248 -10.14 -5.70 0.67
CA PHE A 248 -9.67 -4.70 1.64
C PHE A 248 -8.15 -4.66 1.73
N GLN A 249 -7.48 -5.83 1.85
CA GLN A 249 -6.02 -5.90 1.81
C GLN A 249 -5.48 -5.32 0.50
N ARG A 250 -6.12 -5.62 -0.64
CA ARG A 250 -5.67 -5.13 -1.94
C ARG A 250 -5.68 -3.60 -2.03
N ILE A 251 -6.69 -2.92 -1.48
CA ILE A 251 -6.79 -1.45 -1.62
C ILE A 251 -6.06 -0.68 -0.52
N SER A 252 -5.73 -1.34 0.60
CA SER A 252 -5.14 -0.70 1.79
C SER A 252 -3.70 -1.12 2.09
N GLY A 253 -3.26 -2.29 1.61
CA GLY A 253 -2.00 -2.91 2.02
C GLY A 253 -2.01 -3.43 3.46
N VAL A 254 -3.15 -3.40 4.17
CA VAL A 254 -3.29 -4.00 5.50
C VAL A 254 -3.43 -5.51 5.35
N ARG A 255 -2.49 -6.28 5.90
CA ARG A 255 -2.62 -7.74 5.96
C ARG A 255 -3.78 -8.13 6.88
N VAL A 256 -4.69 -8.93 6.35
CA VAL A 256 -5.85 -9.44 7.08
C VAL A 256 -5.92 -10.96 6.98
N GLY A 257 -6.39 -11.61 8.05
CA GLY A 257 -6.40 -13.07 8.14
C GLY A 257 -7.32 -13.70 7.09
N ARG A 258 -6.92 -14.84 6.53
CA ARG A 258 -7.73 -15.66 5.62
C ARG A 258 -8.29 -16.85 6.38
N ILE A 259 -9.59 -17.11 6.23
CA ILE A 259 -10.21 -18.31 6.79
C ILE A 259 -10.03 -19.45 5.79
N LEU A 260 -9.41 -20.55 6.21
CA LEU A 260 -9.19 -21.71 5.34
C LEU A 260 -10.54 -22.29 4.90
N VAL A 261 -10.65 -22.64 3.61
CA VAL A 261 -11.83 -23.28 3.00
C VAL A 261 -11.69 -24.78 3.11
#